data_AF-A0A7S0P6E8-F1
#
_entry.id   AF-A0A7S0P6E8-F1
#
_cell.length_a   1.000
_cell.length_b   1.000
_cell.length_c   1.000
_cell.angle_alpha   90.00
_cell.angle_beta   90.00
_cell.angle_gamma   90.00
#
_symmetry.space_group_name_H-M   'P 1'
#
loop_
_entity.id
_entity.type
_entity.pdbx_description
1 polymer ?
#
loop_
_entity_poly.entity_id
_entity_poly.type
_entity_poly.pdbx_seq_one_letter_code
_entity_poly.pdbx_strand_id
1 'polypeptide(L)'
;PQGALNLLASLTCARELPFCWFAQTFLFVSWNKVCTAQYFVWHFALLPLVLPSSCAMGAQHGRAALLLFALWCASISLWLSHAYLLEFHGAPAFLRVWMSSLTFFGVNTFVMR
;
A
#
# COMPACT_ATOMS: atom_id res chain seq x y z
N PRO A 1 15.83 9.94 0.72
CA PRO A 1 14.90 9.53 -0.36
C PRO A 1 13.42 9.58 0.06
N GLN A 2 13.03 8.89 1.14
CA GLN A 2 11.63 8.83 1.62
C GLN A 2 11.05 10.21 1.98
N GLY A 3 11.81 11.07 2.65
CA GLY A 3 11.35 12.44 3.01
C GLY A 3 11.09 13.32 1.79
N ALA A 4 11.97 13.26 0.78
CA ALA A 4 11.79 14.02 -0.46
C ALA A 4 10.55 13.56 -1.25
N LEU A 5 10.32 12.24 -1.36
CA LEU A 5 9.12 11.66 -1.98
C LEU A 5 7.83 12.12 -1.29
N ASN A 6 7.81 12.10 0.05
CA ASN A 6 6.65 12.58 0.82
C ASN A 6 6.44 14.09 0.63
N LEU A 7 7.50 14.89 0.61
CA LEU A 7 7.40 16.33 0.38
C LEU A 7 6.83 16.63 -1.01
N LEU A 8 7.32 15.94 -2.04
CA LEU A 8 6.82 16.06 -3.41
C LEU A 8 5.35 15.69 -3.50
N ALA A 9 4.94 14.54 -2.94
CA ALA A 9 3.54 14.13 -2.91
C ALA A 9 2.66 15.15 -2.18
N SER A 10 3.17 15.76 -1.11
CA SER A 10 2.45 16.83 -0.37
C SER A 10 2.17 18.03 -1.28
N LEU A 11 3.17 18.47 -2.04
CA LEU A 11 3.06 19.63 -2.92
C LEU A 11 2.16 19.36 -4.13
N THR A 12 2.22 18.15 -4.70
CA THR A 12 1.41 17.79 -5.87
C THR A 12 -0.04 17.49 -5.53
N CYS A 13 -0.30 16.89 -4.37
CA CYS A 13 -1.63 16.42 -3.97
C CYS A 13 -2.37 17.39 -3.02
N ALA A 14 -1.77 18.54 -2.67
CA ALA A 14 -2.31 19.50 -1.70
C ALA A 14 -3.76 19.95 -1.96
N ARG A 15 -4.21 19.90 -3.23
CA ARG A 15 -5.56 20.30 -3.64
C ARG A 15 -6.66 19.38 -3.13
N GLU A 16 -6.35 18.10 -2.95
CA GLU A 16 -7.27 17.04 -2.49
C GLU A 16 -6.70 16.41 -1.22
N LEU A 17 -6.95 17.05 -0.08
CA LEU A 17 -6.37 16.64 1.22
C LEU A 17 -6.56 15.15 1.55
N PRO A 18 -7.75 14.53 1.38
CA PRO A 18 -7.92 13.11 1.67
C PRO A 18 -7.02 12.21 0.82
N PHE A 19 -6.87 12.53 -0.47
CA PHE A 19 -5.95 11.83 -1.37
C PHE A 19 -4.49 12.09 -1.00
N CYS A 20 -4.16 13.32 -0.62
CA CYS A 20 -2.82 13.67 -0.16
C CYS A 20 -2.40 12.85 1.06
N TRP A 21 -3.26 12.75 2.09
CA TRP A 21 -2.97 11.97 3.28
C TRP A 21 -2.80 10.49 2.96
N PHE A 22 -3.70 9.92 2.15
CA PHE A 22 -3.55 8.54 1.71
C PHE A 22 -2.23 8.32 0.95
N ALA A 23 -1.91 9.18 -0.02
CA ALA A 23 -0.69 9.07 -0.82
C ALA A 23 0.58 9.20 0.02
N GLN A 24 0.62 10.15 0.96
CA GLN A 24 1.73 10.29 1.91
C GLN A 24 1.89 9.03 2.77
N THR A 25 0.80 8.54 3.38
CA THR A 25 0.85 7.34 4.21
C THR A 25 1.30 6.12 3.40
N PHE A 26 0.79 5.96 2.19
CA PHE A 26 1.14 4.87 1.29
C PHE A 26 2.62 4.91 0.87
N LEU A 27 3.15 6.08 0.49
CA LEU A 27 4.57 6.30 0.20
C LEU A 27 5.44 6.04 1.42
N PHE A 28 5.01 6.55 2.58
CA PHE A 28 5.72 6.41 3.83
C PHE A 28 5.90 4.94 4.20
N VAL A 29 4.83 4.14 4.15
CA VAL A 29 4.90 2.71 4.48
C VAL A 29 5.71 1.96 3.44
N SER A 30 5.49 2.23 2.15
CA SER A 30 6.16 1.51 1.07
C SER A 30 7.69 1.72 1.08
N TRP A 31 8.17 2.90 1.48
CA TRP A 31 9.61 3.20 1.58
C TRP A 31 10.20 3.02 2.98
N ASN A 32 9.44 2.49 3.93
CA ASN A 32 9.97 2.17 5.24
C ASN A 32 10.87 0.93 5.17
N LYS A 33 11.93 0.91 5.99
CA LYS A 33 12.85 -0.24 6.06
C LYS A 33 12.23 -1.44 6.77
N VAL A 34 11.24 -1.18 7.62
CA VAL A 34 10.53 -2.21 8.38
C VAL A 34 9.12 -2.31 7.80
N CYS A 35 8.59 -3.52 7.68
CA CYS A 35 7.19 -3.76 7.35
C CYS A 35 6.53 -4.46 8.54
N THR A 36 5.39 -3.95 8.99
CA THR A 36 4.62 -4.52 10.11
C THR A 36 3.14 -4.50 9.79
N ALA A 37 2.38 -5.41 10.42
CA ALA A 37 0.93 -5.49 10.24
C ALA A 37 0.20 -4.20 10.68
N GLN A 38 0.79 -3.45 11.60
CA GLN A 38 0.26 -2.17 12.08
C GLN A 38 0.06 -1.15 10.94
N TYR A 39 0.95 -1.14 9.94
CA TYR A 39 0.83 -0.20 8.82
C TYR A 39 -0.38 -0.45 7.94
N PHE A 40 -0.87 -1.70 7.84
CA PHE A 40 -2.05 -2.00 7.02
C PHE A 40 -3.31 -1.33 7.59
N VAL A 41 -3.38 -1.17 8.91
CA VAL A 41 -4.48 -0.45 9.57
C VAL A 41 -4.59 0.99 9.06
N TRP A 42 -3.46 1.67 8.85
CA TRP A 42 -3.46 3.04 8.34
C TRP A 42 -4.02 3.15 6.94
N HIS A 43 -3.71 2.18 6.07
CA HIS A 43 -4.26 2.15 4.72
C HIS A 43 -5.78 1.97 4.73
N PHE A 44 -6.29 1.00 5.51
CA PHE A 44 -7.72 0.74 5.59
C PHE A 44 -8.50 1.89 6.23
N ALA A 45 -7.89 2.63 7.17
CA ALA A 45 -8.51 3.81 7.75
C ALA A 45 -8.68 4.96 6.75
N LEU A 46 -7.70 5.14 5.84
CA LEU A 46 -7.71 6.22 4.86
C LEU A 46 -8.42 5.86 3.54
N LEU A 47 -8.52 4.57 3.20
CA LEU A 47 -9.11 4.10 1.95
C LEU A 47 -10.56 4.60 1.71
N PRO A 48 -11.49 4.59 2.69
CA PRO A 48 -12.86 5.07 2.48
C PRO A 48 -12.94 6.55 2.09
N LEU A 49 -11.94 7.35 2.48
CA LEU A 49 -11.90 8.79 2.19
C LEU A 49 -11.55 9.08 0.72
N VAL A 50 -10.91 8.13 0.02
CA VAL A 50 -10.41 8.29 -1.36
C VAL A 50 -11.23 7.53 -2.41
N LEU A 51 -12.09 6.61 -1.98
CA LEU A 51 -12.99 5.86 -2.87
C LEU A 51 -14.00 6.76 -3.63
N PRO A 52 -14.66 7.76 -3.01
CA PRO A 52 -15.69 8.54 -3.70
C PRO A 52 -15.16 9.34 -4.89
N SER A 53 -13.95 9.91 -4.76
CA SER A 53 -13.29 10.67 -5.84
C SER A 53 -12.82 9.77 -6.98
N SER A 54 -12.45 8.51 -6.67
CA SER A 54 -11.98 7.53 -7.66
C SER A 54 -13.13 6.88 -8.44
N CYS A 55 -14.26 6.61 -7.77
CA CYS A 55 -15.45 6.00 -8.37
C CYS A 55 -16.21 6.93 -9.34
N ALA A 56 -15.96 8.24 -9.30
CA ALA A 56 -16.52 9.19 -10.25
C ALA A 56 -15.91 9.08 -11.67
N MET A 57 -14.83 8.31 -11.83
CA MET A 57 -14.20 8.06 -13.12
C MET A 57 -14.94 6.94 -13.87
N GLY A 58 -15.26 7.15 -15.16
CA GLY A 58 -16.13 6.25 -15.95
C GLY A 58 -15.74 4.76 -15.95
N ALA A 59 -16.66 3.89 -16.39
CA ALA A 59 -16.62 2.44 -16.20
C ALA A 59 -15.30 1.71 -16.57
N GLN A 60 -14.56 2.21 -17.57
CA GLN A 60 -13.26 1.64 -17.96
C GLN A 60 -12.18 1.89 -16.88
N HIS A 61 -12.13 3.09 -16.30
CA HIS A 61 -11.20 3.44 -15.22
C HIS A 61 -11.55 2.70 -13.93
N GLY A 62 -12.84 2.48 -13.65
CA GLY A 62 -13.29 1.70 -12.49
C GLY A 62 -12.82 0.25 -12.51
N ARG A 63 -12.81 -0.42 -13.67
CA ARG A 63 -12.28 -1.80 -13.78
C ARG A 63 -10.78 -1.86 -13.52
N ALA A 64 -10.00 -0.92 -14.06
CA ALA A 64 -8.57 -0.85 -13.81
C ALA A 64 -8.28 -0.60 -12.32
N ALA A 65 -8.99 0.34 -11.69
CA ALA A 65 -8.86 0.63 -10.27
C ALA A 65 -9.17 -0.60 -9.38
N LEU A 66 -10.23 -1.35 -9.72
CA LEU A 66 -10.59 -2.57 -9.00
C LEU A 66 -9.50 -3.65 -9.13
N LEU A 67 -8.90 -3.82 -10.31
CA LEU A 67 -7.80 -4.76 -10.51
C LEU A 67 -6.55 -4.37 -9.72
N LEU A 68 -6.20 -3.09 -9.70
CA LEU A 68 -5.09 -2.56 -8.89
C LEU A 68 -5.35 -2.77 -7.40
N PHE A 69 -6.57 -2.50 -6.94
CA PHE A 69 -6.98 -2.74 -5.57
C PHE A 69 -6.89 -4.23 -5.18
N ALA A 70 -7.37 -5.12 -6.06
CA ALA A 70 -7.29 -6.57 -5.84
C ALA A 70 -5.84 -7.06 -5.78
N LEU A 71 -4.97 -6.57 -6.68
CA LEU A 71 -3.55 -6.89 -6.69
C LEU A 71 -2.86 -6.42 -5.40
N TRP A 72 -3.16 -5.20 -4.95
CA TRP A 72 -2.65 -4.65 -3.70
C TRP A 72 -3.09 -5.48 -2.49
N CYS A 73 -4.38 -5.81 -2.38
CA CYS A 73 -4.90 -6.70 -1.34
C CYS A 73 -4.25 -8.09 -1.34
N ALA A 74 -4.00 -8.66 -2.52
CA ALA A 74 -3.30 -9.94 -2.65
C ALA A 74 -1.86 -9.86 -2.14
N SER A 75 -1.15 -8.77 -2.43
CA SER A 75 0.22 -8.56 -1.94
C SER A 75 0.29 -8.44 -0.41
N ILE A 76 -0.66 -7.72 0.21
CA ILE A 76 -0.80 -7.63 1.67
C ILE A 76 -1.07 -8.99 2.28
N SER A 77 -2.04 -9.72 1.72
CA SER A 77 -2.45 -11.04 2.22
C SER A 77 -1.30 -12.05 2.14
N LEU A 78 -0.53 -12.03 1.04
CA LEU A 78 0.66 -12.84 0.88
C LEU A 78 1.70 -12.50 1.96
N TRP A 79 2.03 -11.22 2.14
CA TRP A 79 2.97 -10.80 3.17
C TRP A 79 2.52 -11.23 4.56
N LEU A 80 1.25 -10.98 4.90
CA LEU A 80 0.67 -11.29 6.20
C LEU A 80 0.67 -12.80 6.49
N SER A 81 0.40 -13.63 5.47
CA SER A 81 0.45 -15.09 5.62
C SER A 81 1.84 -15.59 6.01
N HIS A 82 2.90 -15.03 5.40
CA HIS A 82 4.28 -15.41 5.70
C HIS A 82 4.75 -14.87 7.05
N ALA A 83 4.38 -13.62 7.38
CA ALA A 83 4.67 -13.04 8.68
C ALA A 83 3.98 -13.82 9.81
N TYR A 84 2.73 -14.23 9.60
CA TYR A 84 1.97 -15.03 10.56
C TYR A 84 2.64 -16.38 10.86
N LEU A 85 3.09 -17.10 9.81
CA LEU A 85 3.81 -18.36 9.99
C LEU A 85 5.14 -18.19 10.74
N LEU A 86 5.85 -17.09 10.49
CA LEU A 86 7.11 -16.80 11.17
C LEU A 86 6.88 -16.46 12.64
N GLU A 87 5.92 -15.58 12.94
CA GLU A 87 5.74 -14.99 14.27
C GLU A 87 4.90 -15.86 15.22
N PHE A 88 3.81 -16.45 14.74
CA PHE A 88 2.89 -17.23 15.58
C PHE A 88 3.15 -18.74 15.54
N HIS A 89 3.61 -19.27 14.40
CA HIS A 89 3.90 -20.71 14.26
C HIS A 89 5.39 -21.04 14.45
N GLY A 90 6.26 -20.04 14.55
CA GLY A 90 7.71 -20.24 14.69
C GLY A 90 8.36 -20.96 13.50
N ALA A 91 7.69 -21.01 12.34
CA ALA A 91 8.22 -21.67 11.16
C ALA A 91 9.38 -20.86 10.58
N PRO A 92 10.42 -21.50 9.98
CA PRO A 92 11.58 -20.81 9.41
C PRO A 92 11.25 -20.11 8.07
N ALA A 93 10.34 -19.15 8.09
CA ALA A 93 9.79 -18.46 6.92
C ALA A 93 10.54 -17.17 6.55
N PHE A 94 11.75 -16.93 7.09
CA PHE A 94 12.53 -15.70 6.88
C PHE A 94 12.71 -15.34 5.40
N LEU A 95 13.13 -16.30 4.55
CA LEU A 95 13.29 -16.06 3.12
C LEU A 95 11.94 -15.75 2.44
N ARG A 96 10.86 -16.38 2.89
CA ARG A 96 9.51 -16.15 2.34
C ARG A 96 9.00 -14.76 2.69
N VAL A 97 9.23 -14.31 3.94
CA VAL A 97 8.92 -12.93 4.37
C VAL A 97 9.75 -11.92 3.61
N TRP A 98 11.04 -12.20 3.36
CA TRP A 98 11.88 -11.33 2.55
C TRP A 98 11.37 -11.19 1.11
N MET A 99 11.10 -12.32 0.44
CA MET A 99 10.54 -12.33 -0.91
C MET A 99 9.17 -11.64 -0.98
N SER A 100 8.27 -11.91 -0.03
CA SER A 100 6.95 -11.26 0.01
C SER A 100 7.06 -9.76 0.28
N SER A 101 8.07 -9.31 1.05
CA SER A 101 8.35 -7.89 1.26
C SER A 101 8.79 -7.20 -0.03
N LEU A 102 9.64 -7.84 -0.84
CA LEU A 102 10.03 -7.34 -2.16
C LEU A 102 8.82 -7.28 -3.12
N THR A 103 7.99 -8.33 -3.13
CA THR A 103 6.75 -8.36 -3.93
C THR A 103 5.80 -7.24 -3.51
N PHE A 104 5.59 -7.06 -2.20
CA PHE A 104 4.77 -5.97 -1.66
C PHE A 104 5.31 -4.60 -2.09
N PHE A 105 6.61 -4.37 -1.96
CA PHE A 105 7.25 -3.13 -2.42
C PHE A 105 7.05 -2.88 -3.93
N GLY A 106 7.25 -3.92 -4.75
CA GLY A 106 7.05 -3.85 -6.20
C GLY A 106 5.60 -3.52 -6.58
N VAL A 107 4.64 -4.18 -5.94
CA VAL A 107 3.20 -3.93 -6.15
C VAL A 107 2.84 -2.50 -5.73
N ASN A 108 3.29 -2.02 -4.57
CA ASN A 108 3.01 -0.64 -4.15
C ASN A 108 3.59 0.40 -5.13
N THR A 109 4.83 0.19 -5.59
CA THR A 109 5.46 1.08 -6.58
C THR A 109 4.70 1.07 -7.92
N PHE A 110 4.15 -0.08 -8.32
CA PHE A 110 3.34 -0.20 -9.52
C PHE A 110 1.96 0.47 -9.38
N VAL A 111 1.29 0.29 -8.24
CA VAL A 111 -0.02 0.90 -7.96
C VAL A 111 0.05 2.43 -7.91
N MET A 112 1.20 2.99 -7.53
CA MET A 112 1.41 4.44 -7.48
C MET A 112 1.82 5.09 -8.79
N ARG A 113 2.12 4.31 -9.84
CA ARG A 113 2.40 4.84 -11.17
C ARG A 113 1.13 5.22 -11.91
#